data_AF-A0A9E5FYA1-F1
#
_entry.id   AF-A0A9E5FYA1-F1
#
_cell.length_a   1.000
_cell.length_b   1.000
_cell.length_c   1.000
_cell.angle_alpha   90.00
_cell.angle_beta   90.00
_cell.angle_gamma   90.00
#
_symmetry.space_group_name_H-M   'P 1'
#
loop_
_entity.id
_entity.type
_entity.pdbx_description
1 polymer ?
#
loop_
_entity_poly.entity_id
_entity_poly.type
_entity_poly.pdbx_seq_one_letter_code
_entity_poly.pdbx_strand_id
1 'polypeptide(L)'
;MNNPGLPEKQGLYDPQFEHDACGVGFVCQMKGKRSHDIIQQALTILVNLDHRGACGCEANTGDGAGILLQLPHQFLAKVAKQAGIASLPKPGQYGVGMLYVSP
;
A
#
# COMPACT_ATOMS: atom_id res chain seq x y z
N MET A 1 -28.11 -4.33 20.65
CA MET A 1 -28.51 -3.17 19.82
C MET A 1 -28.31 -3.59 18.38
N ASN A 2 -29.39 -3.74 17.61
CA ASN A 2 -29.29 -4.16 16.21
C ASN A 2 -28.69 -3.01 15.40
N ASN A 3 -27.50 -3.23 14.85
CA ASN A 3 -26.85 -2.29 13.95
C ASN A 3 -27.42 -2.56 12.54
N PRO A 4 -28.24 -1.66 11.95
CA PRO A 4 -29.11 -1.96 10.79
C PRO A 4 -28.38 -2.22 9.45
N GLY A 5 -27.06 -2.41 9.47
CA GLY A 5 -26.25 -2.74 8.29
C GLY A 5 -25.41 -4.01 8.41
N LEU A 6 -25.45 -4.72 9.54
CA LEU A 6 -24.65 -5.94 9.74
C LEU A 6 -25.50 -7.20 9.52
N PRO A 7 -24.95 -8.28 8.94
CA PRO A 7 -25.63 -9.56 8.85
C PRO A 7 -26.06 -10.07 10.23
N GLU A 8 -27.10 -10.90 10.31
CA GLU A 8 -27.43 -11.59 11.55
C GLU A 8 -26.32 -12.59 11.93
N LYS A 9 -26.22 -12.89 13.24
CA LYS A 9 -25.25 -13.86 13.78
C LYS A 9 -25.38 -15.21 13.05
N GLN A 10 -24.31 -15.69 12.42
CA GLN A 10 -24.33 -16.93 11.63
C GLN A 10 -23.02 -17.73 11.74
N GLY A 11 -23.13 -19.01 12.11
CA GLY A 11 -21.94 -19.84 12.35
C GLY A 11 -21.01 -19.23 13.41
N LEU A 12 -19.74 -19.01 13.06
CA LEU A 12 -18.76 -18.34 13.92
C LEU A 12 -18.79 -16.80 13.83
N TYR A 13 -19.60 -16.24 12.93
CA TYR A 13 -19.75 -14.79 12.81
C TYR A 13 -20.66 -14.26 13.93
N ASP A 14 -20.18 -13.29 14.70
CA ASP A 14 -20.97 -12.55 15.69
C ASP A 14 -20.81 -11.04 15.47
N PRO A 15 -21.89 -10.30 15.10
CA PRO A 15 -21.84 -8.86 14.80
C PRO A 15 -21.27 -8.00 15.93
N GLN A 16 -21.28 -8.49 17.18
CA GLN A 16 -20.72 -7.78 18.32
C GLN A 16 -19.19 -7.59 18.24
N PHE A 17 -18.51 -8.41 17.43
CA PHE A 17 -17.07 -8.34 17.19
C PHE A 17 -16.70 -7.67 15.85
N GLU A 18 -17.68 -7.13 15.13
CA GLU A 18 -17.42 -6.35 13.92
C GLU A 18 -16.80 -5.00 14.29
N HIS A 19 -15.65 -4.69 13.72
CA HIS A 19 -14.93 -3.44 13.96
C HIS A 19 -14.59 -2.79 12.62
N ASP A 20 -14.73 -1.47 12.53
CA ASP A 20 -14.23 -0.72 11.38
C ASP A 20 -12.71 -0.86 11.32
N ALA A 21 -12.22 -1.52 10.27
CA ALA A 21 -10.80 -1.52 9.94
C ALA A 21 -10.44 -0.24 9.17
N CYS A 22 -9.16 0.14 9.16
CA CYS A 22 -8.64 1.05 8.15
C CYS A 22 -8.88 0.46 6.75
N GLY A 23 -9.00 1.31 5.74
CA GLY A 23 -9.11 0.87 4.35
C GLY A 23 -7.87 0.10 3.89
N VAL A 24 -8.07 -1.10 3.33
CA VAL A 24 -7.00 -1.88 2.67
C VAL A 24 -7.52 -2.36 1.32
N GLY A 25 -6.64 -2.37 0.31
CA GLY A 25 -6.93 -2.95 -1.00
C GLY A 25 -5.66 -3.50 -1.63
N PHE A 26 -5.83 -4.34 -2.65
CA PHE A 26 -4.72 -4.87 -3.44
C PHE A 26 -5.10 -4.92 -4.91
N VAL A 27 -4.08 -4.84 -5.76
CA VAL A 27 -4.19 -5.04 -7.21
C VAL A 27 -3.10 -5.99 -7.65
N CYS A 28 -3.43 -6.86 -8.58
CA CYS A 28 -2.49 -7.84 -9.13
C CYS A 28 -2.66 -7.92 -10.65
N GLN A 29 -1.54 -8.02 -11.36
CA GLN A 29 -1.55 -8.36 -12.77
C GLN A 29 -1.49 -9.88 -12.91
N MET A 30 -2.62 -10.49 -13.26
CA MET A 30 -2.82 -11.96 -13.32
C MET A 30 -1.78 -12.72 -14.17
N LYS A 31 -1.25 -12.10 -15.24
CA LYS A 31 -0.23 -12.65 -16.14
C LYS A 31 1.21 -12.27 -15.73
N GLY A 32 1.40 -11.59 -14.60
CA GLY A 32 2.71 -11.24 -14.06
C GLY A 32 3.52 -10.20 -14.85
N LYS A 33 2.95 -9.59 -15.91
CA LYS A 33 3.62 -8.49 -16.64
C LYS A 33 3.66 -7.25 -15.77
N ARG A 34 4.86 -6.70 -15.58
CA ARG A 34 5.09 -5.43 -14.87
C ARG A 34 4.57 -4.27 -15.72
N SER A 35 3.78 -3.38 -15.13
CA SER A 35 3.32 -2.13 -15.74
C SER A 35 3.29 -1.04 -14.68
N HIS A 36 3.42 0.22 -15.09
CA HIS A 36 3.18 1.35 -14.20
C HIS A 36 1.68 1.52 -13.87
N ASP A 37 0.79 0.98 -14.70
CA ASP A 37 -0.67 1.07 -14.51
C ASP A 37 -1.12 0.48 -13.16
N ILE A 38 -0.45 -0.59 -12.69
CA ILE A 38 -0.79 -1.20 -11.40
C ILE A 38 -0.48 -0.27 -10.22
N ILE A 39 0.53 0.60 -10.36
CA ILE A 39 0.85 1.61 -9.36
C ILE A 39 -0.23 2.69 -9.37
N GLN A 40 -0.64 3.15 -10.55
CA GLN A 40 -1.74 4.12 -10.68
C GLN A 40 -3.04 3.58 -10.06
N GLN A 41 -3.38 2.32 -10.35
CA GLN A 41 -4.54 1.65 -9.74
C GLN A 41 -4.43 1.55 -8.21
N ALA A 42 -3.27 1.20 -7.67
CA ALA A 42 -3.05 1.16 -6.22
C ALA A 42 -3.21 2.54 -5.57
N LEU A 43 -2.73 3.60 -6.22
CA LEU A 43 -2.93 4.98 -5.76
C LEU A 43 -4.41 5.39 -5.83
N THR A 44 -5.12 5.03 -6.90
CA THR A 44 -6.57 5.26 -7.01
C THR A 44 -7.34 4.56 -5.88
N ILE A 45 -6.93 3.34 -5.51
CA ILE A 45 -7.51 2.65 -4.35
C ILE A 45 -7.31 3.46 -3.07
N LEU A 46 -6.10 3.97 -2.81
CA LEU A 46 -5.86 4.79 -1.61
C LEU A 46 -6.74 6.05 -1.60
N VAL A 47 -6.87 6.74 -2.74
CA VAL A 47 -7.76 7.91 -2.87
C VAL A 47 -9.21 7.53 -2.59
N ASN A 48 -9.67 6.39 -3.09
CA ASN A 48 -11.04 5.92 -2.85
C ASN A 48 -11.26 5.47 -1.40
N LEU A 49 -10.20 5.14 -0.65
CA LEU A 49 -10.24 4.75 0.75
C LEU A 49 -10.05 5.93 1.72
N ASP A 50 -9.91 7.15 1.21
CA ASP A 50 -9.69 8.36 2.02
C ASP A 50 -10.78 8.58 3.08
N HIS A 51 -12.03 8.25 2.77
CA HIS A 51 -13.17 8.30 3.71
C HIS A 51 -13.04 7.33 4.90
N ARG A 52 -12.10 6.39 4.85
CA ARG A 52 -11.76 5.45 5.94
C ARG A 52 -10.44 5.79 6.61
N GLY A 53 -9.79 6.87 6.19
CA GLY A 53 -8.60 7.41 6.82
C GLY A 53 -8.98 8.20 8.07
N ALA A 54 -8.14 8.12 9.09
CA ALA A 54 -8.18 9.09 10.17
C ALA A 54 -7.54 10.40 9.69
N CYS A 55 -8.27 11.51 9.85
CA CYS A 55 -7.79 12.84 9.54
C CYS A 55 -7.11 13.44 10.77
N GLY A 56 -5.97 14.11 10.57
CA GLY A 56 -5.34 14.88 11.62
C GLY A 56 -6.07 16.21 11.89
N CYS A 57 -5.52 17.03 12.80
CA CYS A 57 -6.10 18.33 13.15
C CYS A 57 -5.96 19.39 12.03
N GLU A 58 -5.07 19.17 11.06
CA GLU A 58 -4.85 20.06 9.91
C GLU A 58 -5.19 19.34 8.60
N ALA A 59 -5.63 20.11 7.60
CA ALA A 59 -6.10 19.58 6.31
C ALA A 59 -5.01 18.84 5.49
N ASN A 60 -3.74 19.06 5.81
CA ASN A 60 -2.57 18.43 5.19
C ASN A 60 -1.98 17.28 6.04
N THR A 61 -2.68 16.85 7.09
CA THR A 61 -2.21 15.80 8.00
C THR A 61 -3.14 14.59 7.98
N GLY A 62 -2.57 13.40 8.14
CA GLY A 62 -3.30 12.15 8.32
C GLY A 62 -2.42 11.12 9.01
N ASP A 63 -3.04 10.07 9.52
CA ASP A 63 -2.36 9.05 10.33
C ASP A 63 -1.37 8.21 9.54
N GLY A 64 -1.64 8.03 8.24
CA GLY A 64 -0.71 7.40 7.30
C GLY A 64 -1.38 6.70 6.13
N ALA A 65 -0.70 6.68 4.99
CA ALA A 65 -1.06 5.91 3.81
C ALA A 65 0.20 5.38 3.13
N GLY A 66 0.12 4.23 2.49
CA GLY A 66 1.27 3.63 1.82
C GLY A 66 0.89 2.49 0.89
N ILE A 67 1.81 2.18 -0.03
CA ILE A 67 1.72 1.01 -0.91
C ILE A 67 2.94 0.14 -0.75
N LEU A 68 2.74 -1.17 -0.82
CA LEU A 68 3.82 -2.15 -0.97
C LEU A 68 3.88 -2.58 -2.43
N LEU A 69 5.07 -2.55 -3.03
CA LEU A 69 5.29 -2.90 -4.42
C LEU A 69 6.53 -3.78 -4.60
N GLN A 70 6.59 -4.47 -5.74
CA GLN A 70 7.78 -5.24 -6.13
C GLN A 70 8.97 -4.31 -6.39
N LEU A 71 10.19 -4.75 -6.05
CA LEU A 71 11.41 -3.95 -6.26
C LEU A 71 11.49 -3.38 -7.70
N PRO A 72 11.46 -2.05 -7.87
CA PRO A 72 11.42 -1.41 -9.18
C PRO A 72 12.82 -1.35 -9.79
N HIS A 73 13.35 -2.50 -10.22
CA HIS A 73 14.74 -2.66 -10.66
C HIS A 73 15.19 -1.64 -11.72
N GLN A 74 14.35 -1.34 -12.71
CA GLN A 74 14.70 -0.38 -13.77
C GLN A 74 14.91 1.04 -13.21
N PHE A 75 14.06 1.46 -12.27
CA PHE A 75 14.22 2.73 -11.58
C PHE A 75 15.50 2.72 -10.73
N LEU A 76 15.69 1.66 -9.92
CA LEU A 76 16.85 1.52 -9.03
C LEU A 76 18.18 1.51 -9.80
N ALA A 77 18.25 0.80 -10.93
CA ALA A 77 19.44 0.77 -11.78
C ALA A 77 19.76 2.16 -12.37
N LYS A 78 18.72 2.91 -12.77
CA LYS A 78 18.87 4.29 -13.27
C LYS A 78 19.44 5.21 -12.19
N VAL A 79 18.86 5.22 -10.99
CA VAL A 79 19.31 6.10 -9.90
C VAL A 79 20.66 5.68 -9.33
N ALA A 80 20.96 4.37 -9.27
CA ALA A 80 22.27 3.86 -8.87
C ALA A 80 23.38 4.39 -9.79
N LYS A 81 23.16 4.36 -11.11
CA LYS A 81 24.11 4.93 -12.08
C LYS A 81 24.32 6.43 -11.86
N GLN A 82 23.25 7.18 -11.58
CA GLN A 82 23.34 8.61 -11.26
C GLN A 82 24.11 8.87 -9.96
N ALA A 83 24.02 7.96 -9.00
CA ALA A 83 24.77 8.01 -7.74
C ALA A 83 26.22 7.50 -7.86
N GLY A 84 26.73 7.24 -9.07
CA GLY A 84 28.11 6.76 -9.30
C GLY A 84 28.32 5.27 -9.07
N ILE A 85 27.25 4.50 -8.84
CA ILE A 85 27.32 3.04 -8.75
C ILE A 85 27.36 2.48 -10.18
N ALA A 86 28.50 1.88 -10.55
CA ALA A 86 28.77 1.45 -11.92
C ALA A 86 27.69 0.54 -12.52
N SER A 87 27.21 -0.45 -11.76
CA SER A 87 26.09 -1.30 -12.14
C SER A 87 25.43 -1.94 -10.92
N LEU A 88 24.12 -2.11 -10.98
CA LEU A 88 23.37 -2.86 -9.97
C LEU A 88 23.32 -4.35 -10.36
N PRO A 89 23.43 -5.29 -9.40
CA PRO A 89 23.23 -6.71 -9.69
C PRO A 89 21.84 -7.00 -10.28
N LYS A 90 21.67 -8.20 -10.87
CA LYS A 90 20.37 -8.61 -11.42
C LYS A 90 19.27 -8.62 -10.35
N PRO A 91 17.99 -8.48 -10.72
CA PRO A 91 16.89 -8.66 -9.77
C PRO A 91 17.04 -9.94 -8.94
N GLY A 92 16.88 -9.84 -7.63
CA GLY A 92 17.05 -10.96 -6.70
C GLY A 92 18.48 -11.18 -6.20
N GLN A 93 19.47 -10.45 -6.72
CA GLN A 93 20.87 -10.48 -6.24
C GLN A 93 21.25 -9.29 -5.36
N TYR A 94 20.28 -8.46 -5.00
CA TYR A 94 20.46 -7.32 -4.11
C TYR A 94 19.17 -7.06 -3.32
N GLY A 95 19.31 -6.43 -2.16
CA GLY A 95 18.20 -5.97 -1.32
C GLY A 95 18.07 -4.45 -1.32
N VAL A 96 16.91 -3.94 -0.90
CA VAL A 96 16.69 -2.51 -0.66
C VAL A 96 16.15 -2.35 0.75
N GLY A 97 16.74 -1.42 1.50
CA GLY A 97 16.20 -0.93 2.77
C GLY A 97 15.59 0.45 2.58
N MET A 98 14.34 0.62 3.01
CA MET A 98 13.73 1.93 3.22
C MET A 98 13.81 2.23 4.71
N LEU A 99 14.59 3.25 5.09
CA LEU A 99 14.83 3.58 6.49
C LEU A 99 14.36 5.00 6.81
N TYR A 100 13.71 5.15 7.95
CA TYR A 100 13.56 6.44 8.61
C TYR A 100 14.66 6.56 9.66
N VAL A 101 15.44 7.64 9.59
CA VAL A 101 16.55 7.94 10.50
C VAL A 101 16.24 9.25 11.24
N SER A 102 16.93 9.50 12.35
CA SER A 102 16.83 10.79 13.04
C SER A 102 17.16 11.94 12.06
N PRO A 103 16.40 13.05 12.11
CA PRO A 103 16.66 14.21 11.26
C PRO A 103 18.01 14.88 11.57
#